data_AF-A0A8H8R948-F1
#
_entry.id   AF-A0A8H8R948-F1
#
_cell.length_a   1.000
_cell.length_b   1.000
_cell.length_c   1.000
_cell.angle_alpha   90.00
_cell.angle_beta   90.00
_cell.angle_gamma   90.00
#
_symmetry.space_group_name_H-M   'P 1'
#
loop_
_entity.id
_entity.type
_entity.pdbx_description
1 polymer ?
#
loop_
_entity_poly.entity_id
_entity_poly.type
_entity_poly.pdbx_seq_one_letter_code
_entity_poly.pdbx_strand_id
1 'polypeptide(L)'
;MFTRALFMTALIALTSASPTILSSRQQPGDTVYYLAPTAKAAGTAVDGAVLNAADGGLFIGKNTATSCPSNYLTCGDFTNITAITLTGSSASMDVAVPGGQAAYISGDGAFGFSSPAAGIPPTATQTGFTRIERFAPTETYAAVWFKGSDWLACPVADSVGVYQVRAAAIGDKTGCIYFEMAAIEVGSEEPQAYQYDSPLVVS
;
A
#
# COMPACT_ATOMS: atom_id res chain seq x y z
N MET A 1 76.91 27.74 -13.76
CA MET A 1 76.05 26.55 -13.60
C MET A 1 75.63 26.46 -12.14
N PHE A 2 74.34 26.14 -11.93
CA PHE A 2 73.65 25.88 -10.66
C PHE A 2 73.07 27.06 -9.85
N THR A 3 71.83 27.38 -10.23
CA THR A 3 70.69 27.94 -9.49
C THR A 3 70.48 27.30 -8.11
N ARG A 4 70.15 28.09 -7.07
CA ARG A 4 69.22 27.67 -5.99
C ARG A 4 68.43 28.86 -5.45
N ALA A 5 67.11 28.64 -5.34
CA ALA A 5 66.08 29.62 -5.06
C ALA A 5 65.41 29.36 -3.70
N LEU A 6 64.88 30.44 -3.13
CA LEU A 6 63.72 30.58 -2.21
C LEU A 6 63.69 29.82 -0.87
N PHE A 7 63.11 30.44 0.17
CA PHE A 7 61.81 30.02 0.71
C PHE A 7 61.24 31.12 1.62
N MET A 8 60.21 31.81 1.12
CA MET A 8 59.32 32.70 1.87
C MET A 8 58.18 31.83 2.43
N THR A 9 57.97 31.84 3.73
CA THR A 9 56.92 31.08 4.41
C THR A 9 55.62 31.88 4.39
N ALA A 10 54.64 31.44 3.60
CA ALA A 10 53.27 31.96 3.63
C ALA A 10 52.40 31.07 4.53
N LEU A 11 51.77 31.67 5.54
CA LEU A 11 50.86 31.03 6.48
C LEU A 11 49.46 30.95 5.82
N ILE A 12 48.99 29.76 5.48
CA ILE A 12 47.64 29.53 4.94
C ILE A 12 46.74 29.09 6.09
N ALA A 13 45.80 29.95 6.49
CA ALA A 13 44.72 29.59 7.40
C ALA A 13 43.68 28.75 6.64
N LEU A 14 43.52 27.48 7.01
CA LEU A 14 42.46 26.62 6.50
C LEU A 14 41.16 26.93 7.25
N THR A 15 40.27 27.71 6.64
CA THR A 15 38.88 27.79 7.08
C THR A 15 38.16 26.53 6.60
N SER A 16 37.88 25.61 7.51
CA SER A 16 37.03 24.45 7.24
C SER A 16 35.58 24.92 7.04
N ALA A 17 35.17 25.12 5.78
CA ALA A 17 33.76 25.19 5.45
C ALA A 17 33.18 23.78 5.61
N SER A 18 32.58 23.49 6.76
CA SER A 18 31.79 22.27 6.96
C SER A 18 30.73 22.21 5.87
N PRO A 19 30.52 21.08 5.18
CA PRO A 19 29.38 20.93 4.32
C PRO A 19 28.13 21.04 5.19
N THR A 20 27.38 22.13 5.04
CA THR A 20 26.00 22.18 5.50
C THR A 20 25.29 21.07 4.74
N ILE A 21 24.96 19.98 5.42
CA ILE A 21 24.02 19.00 4.88
C ILE A 21 22.74 19.79 4.65
N LEU A 22 22.46 20.10 3.39
CA LEU A 22 21.13 20.54 2.99
C LEU A 22 20.23 19.37 3.35
N SER A 23 19.45 19.57 4.41
CA SER A 23 18.28 18.76 4.72
C SER A 23 17.53 18.60 3.40
N SER A 24 17.55 17.38 2.85
CA SER A 24 16.87 17.09 1.59
C SER A 24 15.42 17.47 1.80
N ARG A 25 14.93 18.46 1.05
CA ARG A 25 13.48 18.64 0.91
C ARG A 25 12.92 17.28 0.52
N GLN A 26 12.08 16.72 1.36
CA GLN A 26 11.29 15.53 1.07
C GLN A 26 10.67 15.69 -0.32
N GLN A 27 11.12 14.87 -1.25
CA GLN A 27 10.60 14.88 -2.61
C GLN A 27 9.16 14.35 -2.51
N PRO A 28 8.18 14.89 -3.27
CA PRO A 28 6.77 14.45 -3.22
C PRO A 28 6.49 12.98 -3.60
N GLY A 29 7.51 12.12 -3.64
CA GLY A 29 7.43 10.69 -3.96
C GLY A 29 7.86 9.74 -2.83
N ASP A 30 8.37 10.24 -1.70
CA ASP A 30 8.95 9.39 -0.64
C ASP A 30 8.02 9.16 0.56
N THR A 31 6.87 9.81 0.60
CA THR A 31 5.90 9.59 1.69
C THR A 31 5.21 8.25 1.49
N VAL A 32 5.37 7.37 2.46
CA VAL A 32 4.64 6.10 2.57
C VAL A 32 3.48 6.30 3.55
N TYR A 33 2.27 5.96 3.12
CA TYR A 33 1.09 5.94 3.98
C TYR A 33 0.75 4.51 4.38
N TYR A 34 0.40 4.27 5.64
CA TYR A 34 0.04 2.95 6.17
C TYR A 34 -1.43 2.94 6.56
N LEU A 35 -2.23 2.19 5.81
CA LEU A 35 -3.68 2.38 5.77
C LEU A 35 -4.41 1.06 6.03
N ALA A 36 -5.30 1.05 7.02
CA ALA A 36 -6.32 0.02 7.17
C ALA A 36 -7.58 0.44 6.38
N PRO A 37 -7.93 -0.26 5.28
CA PRO A 37 -9.03 0.14 4.43
C PRO A 37 -10.39 -0.28 5.02
N THR A 38 -11.35 0.65 4.99
CA THR A 38 -12.77 0.40 5.30
C THR A 38 -13.67 0.89 4.18
N ALA A 39 -14.89 0.37 4.11
CA ALA A 39 -15.88 0.77 3.13
C ALA A 39 -16.76 1.89 3.68
N LYS A 40 -16.91 2.98 2.92
CA LYS A 40 -17.86 4.05 3.18
C LYS A 40 -18.88 4.10 2.06
N ALA A 41 -20.12 3.73 2.37
CA ALA A 41 -21.24 3.59 1.44
C ALA A 41 -22.57 3.74 2.18
N ALA A 42 -22.82 4.94 2.70
CA ALA A 42 -23.95 5.26 3.56
C ALA A 42 -25.28 4.65 3.07
N GLY A 43 -25.94 3.90 3.96
CA GLY A 43 -27.24 3.29 3.69
C GLY A 43 -27.19 1.97 2.89
N THR A 44 -26.01 1.40 2.69
CA THR A 44 -25.83 0.10 2.02
C THR A 44 -25.38 -0.99 3.00
N ALA A 45 -25.40 -2.25 2.55
CA ALA A 45 -24.99 -3.40 3.37
C ALA A 45 -23.48 -3.46 3.67
N VAL A 46 -22.66 -2.63 3.00
CA VAL A 46 -21.20 -2.63 3.15
C VAL A 46 -20.67 -1.40 3.88
N ASP A 47 -21.55 -0.50 4.30
CA ASP A 47 -21.14 0.72 5.00
C ASP A 47 -20.44 0.41 6.34
N GLY A 48 -19.29 1.02 6.56
CA GLY A 48 -18.45 0.81 7.74
C GLY A 48 -17.73 -0.54 7.78
N ALA A 49 -17.86 -1.38 6.74
CA ALA A 49 -17.25 -2.70 6.75
C ALA A 49 -15.73 -2.64 6.60
N VAL A 50 -15.02 -3.53 7.30
CA VAL A 50 -13.57 -3.71 7.12
C VAL A 50 -13.27 -4.49 5.85
N LEU A 51 -12.19 -4.14 5.17
CA LEU A 51 -11.71 -4.85 4.00
C LEU A 51 -10.57 -5.78 4.43
N ASN A 52 -10.72 -7.07 4.16
CA ASN A 52 -9.79 -8.11 4.55
C ASN A 52 -9.07 -8.73 3.35
N ALA A 53 -7.78 -8.96 3.50
CA ALA A 53 -6.95 -9.68 2.55
C ALA A 53 -7.17 -11.19 2.70
N ALA A 54 -7.69 -11.81 1.64
CA ALA A 54 -7.97 -13.24 1.62
C ALA A 54 -7.94 -13.73 0.18
N ASP A 55 -7.56 -14.98 -0.05
CA ASP A 55 -7.47 -15.60 -1.37
C ASP A 55 -6.79 -14.72 -2.43
N GLY A 56 -5.76 -13.95 -2.05
CA GLY A 56 -5.00 -13.12 -2.99
C GLY A 56 -5.72 -11.87 -3.48
N GLY A 57 -6.85 -11.52 -2.86
CA GLY A 57 -7.61 -10.31 -3.13
C GLY A 57 -8.14 -9.66 -1.87
N LEU A 58 -8.87 -8.56 -2.07
CA LEU A 58 -9.47 -7.80 -0.98
C LEU A 58 -10.98 -8.02 -0.95
N PHE A 59 -11.51 -8.32 0.24
CA PHE A 59 -12.89 -8.78 0.42
C PHE A 59 -13.57 -8.09 1.60
N ILE A 60 -14.89 -7.93 1.50
CA ILE A 60 -15.78 -7.59 2.61
C ILE A 60 -16.53 -8.85 3.02
N GLY A 61 -16.70 -9.07 4.32
CA GLY A 61 -17.43 -10.22 4.86
C GLY A 61 -16.63 -11.53 4.88
N LYS A 62 -15.34 -11.49 4.56
CA LYS A 62 -14.41 -12.62 4.66
C LYS A 62 -13.35 -12.36 5.73
N ASN A 63 -12.91 -13.39 6.44
CA ASN A 63 -11.80 -13.27 7.38
C ASN A 63 -10.48 -13.11 6.64
N THR A 64 -9.58 -12.30 7.19
CA THR A 64 -8.19 -12.23 6.72
C THR A 64 -7.48 -13.56 6.94
N ALA A 65 -6.59 -13.94 6.02
CA ALA A 65 -5.78 -15.14 6.10
C ALA A 65 -4.31 -14.74 6.02
N THR A 66 -3.52 -15.14 7.02
CA THR A 66 -2.10 -14.86 7.10
C THR A 66 -1.32 -16.13 7.38
N SER A 67 -0.13 -16.23 6.78
CA SER A 67 0.82 -17.30 7.04
C SER A 67 2.10 -16.74 7.63
N CYS A 68 2.69 -17.53 8.52
CA CYS A 68 4.03 -17.31 9.02
C CYS A 68 4.76 -18.66 9.08
N PRO A 69 5.92 -18.79 8.43
CA PRO A 69 6.70 -20.01 8.52
C PRO A 69 7.36 -20.12 9.90
N SER A 70 7.25 -21.31 10.51
CA SER A 70 7.59 -21.57 11.92
C SER A 70 9.06 -21.37 12.30
N ASN A 71 9.94 -21.15 11.32
CA ASN A 71 11.35 -20.84 11.49
C ASN A 71 11.62 -19.35 11.77
N TYR A 72 10.62 -18.46 11.65
CA TYR A 72 10.73 -17.06 12.06
C TYR A 72 10.04 -16.86 13.41
N LEU A 73 10.83 -16.57 14.44
CA LEU A 73 10.43 -16.55 15.86
C LEU A 73 9.52 -15.36 16.27
N THR A 74 9.11 -14.48 15.35
CA THR A 74 8.51 -13.16 15.68
C THR A 74 7.08 -12.96 15.18
N CYS A 75 6.37 -14.01 14.77
CA CYS A 75 5.02 -13.83 14.22
C CYS A 75 3.93 -13.56 15.25
N GLY A 76 4.22 -13.75 16.54
CA GLY A 76 3.30 -13.35 17.62
C GLY A 76 3.16 -11.84 17.78
N ASP A 77 4.04 -11.06 17.16
CA ASP A 77 4.07 -9.59 17.28
C ASP A 77 3.15 -8.91 16.25
N PHE A 78 2.57 -9.66 15.30
CA PHE A 78 1.71 -9.11 14.24
C PHE A 78 0.22 -9.10 14.64
N THR A 79 -0.50 -8.05 14.22
CA THR A 79 -1.89 -7.78 14.63
C THR A 79 -2.95 -8.54 13.82
N ASN A 80 -2.56 -9.12 12.67
CA ASN A 80 -3.45 -9.78 11.70
C ASN A 80 -4.53 -8.85 11.11
N ILE A 81 -4.33 -7.53 11.17
CA ILE A 81 -5.20 -6.53 10.53
C ILE A 81 -4.77 -6.37 9.08
N THR A 82 -5.72 -6.37 8.14
CA THR A 82 -5.38 -6.02 6.76
C THR A 82 -5.01 -4.55 6.64
N ALA A 83 -3.77 -4.30 6.23
CA ALA A 83 -3.28 -2.97 5.92
C ALA A 83 -2.55 -2.94 4.57
N ILE A 84 -2.57 -1.77 3.93
CA ILE A 84 -1.87 -1.48 2.68
C ILE A 84 -0.95 -0.28 2.88
N THR A 85 0.13 -0.26 2.11
CA THR A 85 0.99 0.91 1.95
C THR A 85 0.73 1.60 0.63
N LEU A 86 0.74 2.93 0.61
CA LEU A 86 0.72 3.74 -0.61
C LEU A 86 2.02 4.53 -0.74
N THR A 87 2.69 4.36 -1.88
CA THR A 87 3.93 5.07 -2.23
C THR A 87 3.83 5.58 -3.67
N GLY A 88 3.73 6.90 -3.81
CA GLY A 88 3.46 7.53 -5.11
C GLY A 88 2.14 7.04 -5.71
N SER A 89 2.21 6.39 -6.87
CA SER A 89 1.03 5.82 -7.56
C SER A 89 0.85 4.31 -7.39
N SER A 90 1.68 3.69 -6.56
CA SER A 90 1.71 2.24 -6.32
C SER A 90 1.19 1.91 -4.93
N ALA A 91 0.67 0.69 -4.78
CA ALA A 91 0.21 0.15 -3.50
C ALA A 91 0.89 -1.19 -3.22
N SER A 92 1.07 -1.53 -1.95
CA SER A 92 1.52 -2.85 -1.49
C SER A 92 0.74 -3.25 -0.25
N MET A 93 0.74 -4.54 0.09
CA MET A 93 0.26 -4.98 1.40
C MET A 93 1.30 -4.58 2.46
N ASP A 94 0.84 -4.21 3.64
CA ASP A 94 1.71 -3.92 4.77
C ASP A 94 2.13 -5.22 5.47
N VAL A 95 3.26 -5.78 5.02
CA VAL A 95 3.74 -7.11 5.40
C VAL A 95 5.25 -7.18 5.60
N ALA A 96 5.71 -8.10 6.45
CA ALA A 96 7.12 -8.28 6.76
C ALA A 96 7.89 -9.21 5.79
N VAL A 97 7.19 -9.95 4.92
CA VAL A 97 7.81 -10.98 4.06
C VAL A 97 8.83 -10.36 3.08
N PRO A 98 10.02 -10.97 2.89
CA PRO A 98 11.00 -10.48 1.93
C PRO A 98 10.43 -10.35 0.51
N GLY A 99 10.65 -9.19 -0.11
CA GLY A 99 10.08 -8.85 -1.43
C GLY A 99 8.66 -8.26 -1.36
N GLY A 100 8.01 -8.31 -0.19
CA GLY A 100 6.68 -7.76 0.05
C GLY A 100 5.59 -8.45 -0.75
N GLN A 101 4.41 -7.83 -0.77
CA GLN A 101 3.30 -8.24 -1.60
C GLN A 101 2.75 -7.01 -2.32
N ALA A 102 3.05 -6.88 -3.61
CA ALA A 102 2.61 -5.74 -4.40
C ALA A 102 1.11 -5.86 -4.69
N ALA A 103 0.38 -4.76 -4.52
CA ALA A 103 -1.02 -4.70 -4.88
C ALA A 103 -1.18 -4.40 -6.37
N TYR A 104 -2.23 -4.93 -6.96
CA TYR A 104 -2.55 -4.75 -8.37
C TYR A 104 -4.06 -4.77 -8.60
N ILE A 105 -4.49 -4.19 -9.72
CA ILE A 105 -5.84 -4.34 -10.24
C ILE A 105 -5.78 -5.26 -11.45
N SER A 106 -6.43 -6.42 -11.35
CA SER A 106 -6.52 -7.40 -12.44
C SER A 106 -7.30 -6.85 -13.64
N GLY A 107 -7.19 -7.53 -14.79
CA GLY A 107 -7.82 -7.08 -16.04
C GLY A 107 -9.34 -6.98 -15.98
N ASP A 108 -9.98 -7.69 -15.05
CA ASP A 108 -11.43 -7.64 -14.80
C ASP A 108 -11.80 -6.66 -13.66
N GLY A 109 -10.83 -5.91 -13.16
CA GLY A 109 -10.99 -4.89 -12.12
C GLY A 109 -10.84 -5.38 -10.68
N ALA A 110 -10.67 -6.68 -10.40
CA ALA A 110 -10.50 -7.12 -9.00
C ALA A 110 -9.19 -6.61 -8.39
N PHE A 111 -9.26 -6.14 -7.15
CA PHE A 111 -8.08 -5.88 -6.32
C PHE A 111 -7.43 -7.19 -5.97
N GLY A 112 -6.15 -7.31 -6.30
CA GLY A 112 -5.30 -8.46 -5.97
C GLY A 112 -3.99 -8.03 -5.34
N PHE A 113 -3.29 -8.99 -4.76
CA PHE A 113 -1.92 -8.81 -4.28
C PHE A 113 -1.06 -10.01 -4.66
N SER A 114 0.23 -9.79 -4.86
CA SER A 114 1.16 -10.85 -5.24
C SER A 114 1.44 -11.78 -4.07
N SER A 115 1.68 -13.06 -4.37
CA SER A 115 2.39 -13.92 -3.42
C SER A 115 3.90 -13.67 -3.54
N PRO A 116 4.71 -13.85 -2.49
CA PRO A 116 6.16 -13.80 -2.59
C PRO A 116 6.75 -14.78 -3.62
N ALA A 117 6.03 -15.89 -3.89
CA ALA A 117 6.45 -16.95 -4.79
C ALA A 117 5.75 -16.92 -6.17
N ALA A 118 4.82 -15.99 -6.41
CA ALA A 118 3.97 -15.97 -7.60
C ALA A 118 4.03 -14.62 -8.30
N GLY A 119 4.03 -14.68 -9.64
CA GLY A 119 4.01 -13.48 -10.47
C GLY A 119 2.67 -12.75 -10.43
N ILE A 120 2.70 -11.47 -10.79
CA ILE A 120 1.50 -10.66 -11.01
C ILE A 120 0.91 -11.03 -12.38
N PRO A 121 -0.42 -11.16 -12.52
CA PRO A 121 -1.03 -11.50 -13.80
C PRO A 121 -0.64 -10.51 -14.91
N PRO A 122 -0.39 -10.97 -16.15
CA PRO A 122 0.11 -10.10 -17.23
C PRO A 122 -0.81 -8.92 -17.57
N THR A 123 -2.12 -9.06 -17.37
CA THR A 123 -3.11 -8.02 -17.64
C THR A 123 -3.36 -7.10 -16.46
N ALA A 124 -2.64 -7.27 -15.35
CA ALA A 124 -2.84 -6.46 -14.16
C ALA A 124 -2.11 -5.11 -14.24
N THR A 125 -2.68 -4.11 -13.57
CA THR A 125 -2.10 -2.78 -13.43
C THR A 125 -1.67 -2.54 -11.98
N GLN A 126 -0.42 -2.16 -11.76
CA GLN A 126 0.15 -1.91 -10.42
C GLN A 126 0.19 -0.42 -10.03
N THR A 127 -0.15 0.47 -10.97
CA THR A 127 -0.10 1.92 -10.78
C THR A 127 -1.46 2.58 -10.98
N GLY A 128 -1.61 3.78 -10.44
CA GLY A 128 -2.85 4.57 -10.48
C GLY A 128 -3.58 4.60 -9.15
N PHE A 129 -3.01 4.05 -8.08
CA PHE A 129 -3.48 4.27 -6.73
C PHE A 129 -3.21 5.71 -6.31
N THR A 130 -4.13 6.34 -5.59
CA THR A 130 -3.94 7.71 -5.12
C THR A 130 -4.65 7.90 -3.79
N ARG A 131 -3.94 8.50 -2.82
CA ARG A 131 -4.54 8.95 -1.57
C ARG A 131 -5.19 10.32 -1.80
N ILE A 132 -6.44 10.46 -1.39
CA ILE A 132 -7.23 11.68 -1.53
C ILE A 132 -7.72 12.12 -0.16
N GLU A 133 -7.44 13.37 0.21
CA GLU A 133 -7.96 13.94 1.44
C GLU A 133 -9.42 14.35 1.26
N ARG A 134 -10.26 14.01 2.24
CA ARG A 134 -11.66 14.38 2.32
C ARG A 134 -11.88 15.30 3.50
N PHE A 135 -12.45 16.46 3.22
CA PHE A 135 -12.78 17.48 4.20
C PHE A 135 -14.30 17.64 4.24
N ALA A 136 -14.98 16.77 4.99
CA ALA A 136 -16.41 16.90 5.23
C ALA A 136 -16.65 17.80 6.47
N PRO A 137 -17.82 18.46 6.59
CA PRO A 137 -18.10 19.35 7.73
C PRO A 137 -17.98 18.68 9.11
N THR A 138 -18.18 17.37 9.18
CA THR A 138 -18.21 16.59 10.42
C THR A 138 -17.03 15.65 10.59
N GLU A 139 -16.19 15.49 9.56
CA GLU A 139 -15.13 14.49 9.54
C GLU A 139 -14.05 14.86 8.51
N THR A 140 -12.78 14.69 8.88
CA THR A 140 -11.66 14.72 7.94
C THR A 140 -11.03 13.33 7.91
N TYR A 141 -10.87 12.76 6.73
CA TYR A 141 -10.32 11.42 6.53
C TYR A 141 -9.68 11.33 5.15
N ALA A 142 -8.89 10.29 4.92
CA ALA A 142 -8.33 10.00 3.60
C ALA A 142 -9.13 8.88 2.92
N ALA A 143 -9.12 8.88 1.59
CA ALA A 143 -9.67 7.81 0.76
C ALA A 143 -8.60 7.33 -0.23
N VAL A 144 -8.75 6.09 -0.68
CA VAL A 144 -7.93 5.52 -1.75
C VAL A 144 -8.74 5.49 -3.03
N TRP A 145 -8.20 6.07 -4.10
CA TRP A 145 -8.72 5.94 -5.46
C TRP A 145 -7.84 5.07 -6.32
N PHE A 146 -8.44 4.48 -7.34
CA PHE A 146 -7.71 3.88 -8.44
C PHE A 146 -8.10 4.55 -9.76
N LYS A 147 -7.12 5.12 -10.46
CA LYS A 147 -7.29 5.88 -11.71
C LYS A 147 -8.38 6.95 -11.61
N GLY A 148 -8.47 7.62 -10.46
CA GLY A 148 -9.43 8.69 -10.20
C GLY A 148 -10.86 8.22 -9.99
N SER A 149 -11.09 6.94 -9.67
CA SER A 149 -12.42 6.40 -9.37
C SER A 149 -12.46 5.65 -8.03
N ASP A 150 -13.67 5.54 -7.50
CA ASP A 150 -14.01 4.75 -6.31
C ASP A 150 -13.99 3.24 -6.60
N TRP A 151 -14.57 2.47 -5.68
CA TRP A 151 -14.54 1.02 -5.67
C TRP A 151 -15.95 0.42 -5.75
N LEU A 152 -15.97 -0.85 -6.12
CA LEU A 152 -17.15 -1.68 -6.21
C LEU A 152 -17.00 -2.86 -5.26
N ALA A 153 -17.98 -3.05 -4.40
CA ALA A 153 -18.16 -4.26 -3.61
C ALA A 153 -19.07 -5.20 -4.42
N CYS A 154 -18.47 -6.19 -5.07
CA CYS A 154 -19.18 -7.11 -5.95
C CYS A 154 -19.48 -8.44 -5.24
N PRO A 155 -20.74 -8.90 -5.19
CA PRO A 155 -21.08 -10.15 -4.53
C PRO A 155 -20.27 -11.33 -5.06
N VAL A 156 -19.81 -12.20 -4.16
CA VAL A 156 -19.19 -13.47 -4.51
C VAL A 156 -20.29 -14.52 -4.67
N ALA A 157 -20.25 -15.26 -5.77
CA ALA A 157 -21.21 -16.34 -6.02
C ALA A 157 -21.20 -17.34 -4.85
N ASP A 158 -22.39 -17.82 -4.49
CA ASP A 158 -22.61 -18.82 -3.43
C ASP A 158 -22.11 -18.42 -2.03
N SER A 159 -21.81 -17.12 -1.81
CA SER A 159 -21.30 -16.61 -0.53
C SER A 159 -22.07 -15.34 -0.11
N VAL A 160 -23.21 -15.53 0.54
CA VAL A 160 -24.07 -14.42 1.01
C VAL A 160 -23.29 -13.51 1.97
N GLY A 161 -23.35 -12.20 1.73
CA GLY A 161 -22.67 -11.20 2.55
C GLY A 161 -21.17 -11.06 2.28
N VAL A 162 -20.62 -11.84 1.33
CA VAL A 162 -19.22 -11.72 0.91
C VAL A 162 -19.15 -10.95 -0.40
N TYR A 163 -18.28 -9.94 -0.42
CA TYR A 163 -18.07 -9.09 -1.59
C TYR A 163 -16.58 -9.04 -1.92
N GLN A 164 -16.25 -9.18 -3.20
CA GLN A 164 -14.91 -8.92 -3.71
C GLN A 164 -14.79 -7.44 -4.08
N VAL A 165 -13.69 -6.81 -3.66
CA VAL A 165 -13.38 -5.43 -3.96
C VAL A 165 -12.82 -5.31 -5.38
N ARG A 166 -13.41 -4.40 -6.16
CA ARG A 166 -13.03 -4.14 -7.55
C ARG A 166 -12.92 -2.65 -7.81
N ALA A 167 -12.03 -2.24 -8.71
CA ALA A 167 -11.89 -0.85 -9.11
C ALA A 167 -13.01 -0.44 -10.08
N ALA A 168 -13.76 0.62 -9.75
CA ALA A 168 -14.82 1.14 -10.63
C ALA A 168 -14.28 1.69 -11.96
N ALA A 169 -13.01 2.08 -12.00
CA ALA A 169 -12.34 2.52 -13.22
C ALA A 169 -12.25 1.43 -14.31
N ILE A 170 -12.45 0.14 -13.95
CA ILE A 170 -12.43 -1.00 -14.87
C ILE A 170 -13.89 -1.45 -15.17
N GLY A 171 -14.75 -0.47 -15.39
CA GLY A 171 -16.14 -0.64 -15.82
C GLY A 171 -17.13 -0.92 -14.69
N ASP A 172 -18.39 -0.60 -14.96
CA ASP A 172 -19.49 -0.84 -14.04
C ASP A 172 -19.87 -2.32 -14.04
N LYS A 173 -20.27 -2.84 -12.88
CA LYS A 173 -20.72 -4.22 -12.74
C LYS A 173 -22.09 -4.28 -12.09
N THR A 174 -23.02 -4.95 -12.77
CA THR A 174 -24.39 -5.13 -12.31
C THR A 174 -24.41 -5.86 -10.97
N GLY A 175 -25.20 -5.35 -10.00
CA GLY A 175 -25.33 -5.95 -8.68
C GLY A 175 -24.20 -5.64 -7.70
N CYS A 176 -23.19 -4.85 -8.11
CA CYS A 176 -22.17 -4.35 -7.21
C CYS A 176 -22.60 -3.05 -6.53
N ILE A 177 -22.07 -2.81 -5.33
CA ILE A 177 -22.32 -1.61 -4.55
C ILE A 177 -21.12 -0.67 -4.71
N TYR A 178 -21.35 0.59 -5.10
CA TYR A 178 -20.30 1.60 -5.07
C TYR A 178 -19.98 1.97 -3.62
N PHE A 179 -18.69 2.06 -3.32
CA PHE A 179 -18.21 2.53 -2.03
C PHE A 179 -16.90 3.29 -2.19
N GLU A 180 -16.68 4.23 -1.27
CA GLU A 180 -15.38 4.86 -1.11
C GLU A 180 -14.54 4.01 -0.15
N MET A 181 -13.31 3.69 -0.56
CA MET A 181 -12.35 3.02 0.31
C MET A 181 -11.73 4.07 1.23
N ALA A 182 -12.29 4.22 2.42
CA ALA A 182 -11.74 5.07 3.45
C ALA A 182 -10.44 4.46 3.99
N ALA A 183 -9.48 5.33 4.27
CA ALA A 183 -8.13 4.99 4.64
C ALA A 183 -7.86 5.45 6.08
N ILE A 184 -7.85 4.51 7.02
CA ILE A 184 -7.54 4.77 8.42
C ILE A 184 -6.04 4.59 8.62
N GLU A 185 -5.34 5.64 9.03
CA GLU A 185 -3.90 5.57 9.30
C GLU A 185 -3.63 4.63 10.50
N VAL A 186 -2.79 3.61 10.33
CA VAL A 186 -2.48 2.63 11.40
C VAL A 186 -1.30 3.03 12.30
N GLY A 187 -0.61 4.15 11.99
CA GLY A 187 0.28 4.84 12.91
C GLY A 187 1.63 4.17 13.22
N SER A 188 1.90 2.96 12.72
CA SER A 188 3.20 2.27 12.88
C SER A 188 3.82 1.92 11.52
N GLU A 189 5.14 2.09 11.41
CA GLU A 189 5.95 1.50 10.32
C GLU A 189 6.14 -0.02 10.51
N GLU A 190 5.70 -0.55 11.65
CA GLU A 190 5.70 -1.98 11.91
C GLU A 190 4.59 -2.66 11.08
N PRO A 191 4.93 -3.71 10.31
CA PRO A 191 3.97 -4.35 9.43
C PRO A 191 2.88 -5.08 10.20
N GLN A 192 1.63 -5.02 9.72
CA GLN A 192 0.49 -5.64 10.40
C GLN A 192 0.41 -7.17 10.28
N ALA A 193 1.14 -7.77 9.32
CA ALA A 193 1.20 -9.21 9.11
C ALA A 193 2.59 -9.66 8.62
N TYR A 194 2.91 -10.95 8.78
CA TYR A 194 4.09 -11.50 8.11
C TYR A 194 3.85 -11.61 6.60
N GLN A 195 2.76 -12.27 6.22
CA GLN A 195 2.32 -12.46 4.83
C GLN A 195 0.80 -12.69 4.82
N TYR A 196 0.09 -12.09 3.88
CA TYR A 196 -1.29 -12.47 3.57
C TYR A 196 -1.33 -13.63 2.59
N ASP A 197 -2.25 -14.55 2.83
CA ASP A 197 -2.40 -15.72 1.99
C ASP A 197 -3.03 -15.34 0.66
N SER A 198 -2.31 -15.69 -0.41
CA SER A 198 -2.83 -15.72 -1.77
C SER A 198 -2.76 -17.14 -2.30
N PRO A 199 -3.77 -17.64 -3.05
CA PRO A 199 -3.68 -18.94 -3.68
C PRO A 199 -2.45 -18.93 -4.58
N LEU A 200 -1.66 -20.00 -4.50
CA LEU A 200 -0.56 -20.23 -5.43
C LEU A 200 -1.19 -20.37 -6.83
N VAL A 201 -1.09 -19.33 -7.66
CA VAL A 201 -1.39 -19.45 -9.07
C VAL A 201 -0.22 -20.19 -9.70
N VAL A 202 -0.31 -21.52 -9.76
CA VAL A 202 0.62 -22.33 -10.55
C VAL A 202 0.31 -22.04 -12.02
N SER A 203 1.18 -21.28 -12.67
CA SER A 203 1.13 -20.99 -14.11
C SER A 203 1.54 -22.19 -14.94
#